data_AF-A0A1G9DDV4-F1
#
_entry.id   AF-A0A1G9DDV4-F1
#
_cell.length_a   1.000
_cell.length_b   1.000
_cell.length_c   1.000
_cell.angle_alpha   90.00
_cell.angle_beta   90.00
_cell.angle_gamma   90.00
#
_symmetry.space_group_name_H-M   'P 1'
#
loop_
_entity.id
_entity.type
_entity.pdbx_description
1 polymer ?
#
loop_
_entity_poly.entity_id
_entity_poly.type
_entity_poly.pdbx_seq_one_letter_code
_entity_poly.pdbx_strand_id
1 'polypeptide(L)'
;MNHPGRPPERRPVARAPGRLRGPLAALAAASAGAAYVLAVRPRLLRWGATTQEAAGPLAGDEIVPAPRMQSTRAVTIAAPASDVWPWLVQLGAGRGGFYSYDRLEKTTGLGIRSADRILPELQRLKVGDIVPLSPDGGLPVRLLESGAVLGLGGSIDLRTGKMSPPGVRPTGRRLDIGWTFVVRPVGPEATRLLSRTRYDYSPLAEGLALRMLLEPVQFLMERRMLLGIRNRAEGRRS
;
A
#
# COMPACT_ATOMS: atom_id res chain seq x y z
N MET A 1 30.84 -77.11 -7.76
CA MET A 1 30.18 -76.49 -8.93
C MET A 1 29.62 -75.15 -8.45
N ASN A 2 30.44 -74.09 -8.51
CA ASN A 2 30.13 -72.78 -7.93
C ASN A 2 29.64 -71.83 -9.03
N HIS A 3 28.40 -71.35 -8.93
CA HIS A 3 27.85 -70.31 -9.81
C HIS A 3 28.40 -68.92 -9.40
N PRO A 4 28.89 -68.10 -10.35
CA PRO A 4 29.36 -66.75 -10.05
C PRO A 4 28.17 -65.78 -9.89
N GLY A 5 28.27 -64.90 -8.89
CA GLY A 5 27.26 -63.92 -8.53
C GLY A 5 26.97 -62.90 -9.64
N ARG A 6 25.69 -62.54 -9.75
CA ARG A 6 25.15 -61.50 -10.64
C ARG A 6 25.64 -60.11 -10.17
N PRO A 7 26.14 -59.22 -11.03
CA PRO A 7 26.55 -57.88 -10.62
C PRO A 7 25.33 -57.02 -10.26
N PRO A 8 25.46 -56.03 -9.34
CA PRO A 8 24.34 -55.21 -8.91
C PRO A 8 23.87 -54.27 -10.03
N GLU A 9 22.55 -54.20 -10.24
CA GLU A 9 21.88 -53.23 -11.11
C GLU A 9 22.19 -51.80 -10.67
N ARG A 10 22.78 -51.01 -11.57
CA ARG A 10 22.92 -49.57 -11.37
C ARG A 10 21.54 -48.91 -11.55
N ARG A 11 20.92 -48.46 -10.45
CA ARG A 11 19.75 -47.59 -10.52
C ARG A 11 20.10 -46.29 -11.25
N PRO A 12 19.28 -45.81 -12.20
CA PRO A 12 19.51 -44.52 -12.83
C PRO A 12 19.33 -43.41 -11.80
N VAL A 13 20.40 -42.65 -11.55
CA VAL A 13 20.34 -41.41 -10.78
C VAL A 13 19.47 -40.44 -11.56
N ALA A 14 18.33 -40.05 -10.99
CA ALA A 14 17.47 -39.03 -11.58
C ALA A 14 18.29 -37.75 -11.80
N ARG A 15 18.46 -37.35 -13.07
CA ARG A 15 19.08 -36.07 -13.42
C ARG A 15 18.25 -34.98 -12.76
N ALA A 16 18.89 -34.18 -11.90
CA ALA A 16 18.31 -32.93 -11.42
C ALA A 16 17.85 -32.10 -12.64
N PRO A 17 16.67 -31.46 -12.59
CA PRO A 17 16.19 -30.65 -13.70
C PRO A 17 17.25 -29.62 -14.06
N GLY A 18 17.69 -29.65 -15.32
CA GLY A 18 18.74 -28.78 -15.82
C GLY A 18 18.36 -27.33 -15.55
N ARG A 19 19.17 -26.62 -14.78
CA ARG A 19 19.03 -25.17 -14.62
C ARG A 19 19.05 -24.56 -16.02
N LEU A 20 17.97 -23.93 -16.44
CA LEU A 20 17.92 -23.17 -17.69
C LEU A 20 19.08 -22.16 -17.68
N ARG A 21 20.08 -22.37 -18.53
CA ARG A 21 21.22 -21.45 -18.69
C ARG A 21 21.04 -20.67 -20.00
N GLY A 22 21.30 -19.36 -19.95
CA GLY A 22 21.32 -18.51 -21.14
C GLY A 22 19.93 -17.98 -21.59
N PRO A 23 19.70 -17.81 -22.90
CA PRO A 23 18.60 -17.00 -23.45
C PRO A 23 17.19 -17.50 -23.07
N LEU A 24 17.02 -18.80 -22.84
CA LEU A 24 15.74 -19.37 -22.38
C LEU A 24 15.36 -18.92 -20.95
N ALA A 25 16.35 -18.72 -20.07
CA ALA A 25 16.09 -18.16 -18.74
C ALA A 25 15.70 -16.68 -18.83
N ALA A 26 16.31 -15.92 -19.75
CA ALA A 26 15.96 -14.53 -20.01
C ALA A 26 14.55 -14.40 -20.60
N LEU A 27 14.18 -15.25 -21.56
CA LEU A 27 12.83 -15.35 -22.12
C LEU A 27 11.80 -15.68 -21.04
N ALA A 28 12.06 -16.68 -20.19
CA ALA A 28 11.16 -17.04 -19.10
C ALA A 28 10.97 -15.88 -18.10
N ALA A 29 12.05 -15.19 -17.73
CA ALA A 29 11.99 -14.02 -16.86
C ALA A 29 11.21 -12.87 -17.50
N ALA A 30 11.42 -12.60 -18.80
CA ALA A 30 10.68 -11.59 -19.54
C ALA A 30 9.18 -11.92 -19.64
N SER A 31 8.83 -13.17 -19.92
CA SER A 31 7.43 -13.63 -19.95
C SER A 31 6.76 -13.53 -18.58
N ALA A 32 7.45 -13.92 -17.51
CA ALA A 32 6.94 -13.77 -16.14
C ALA A 32 6.75 -12.28 -15.77
N GLY A 33 7.69 -11.43 -16.15
CA GLY A 33 7.59 -9.97 -15.98
C GLY A 33 6.39 -9.39 -16.74
N ALA A 34 6.21 -9.78 -18.00
CA ALA A 34 5.08 -9.35 -18.81
C ALA A 34 3.73 -9.81 -18.21
N ALA A 35 3.64 -11.07 -17.80
CA ALA A 35 2.43 -11.60 -17.14
C ALA A 35 2.11 -10.84 -15.84
N TYR A 36 3.12 -10.53 -15.03
CA TYR A 36 2.94 -9.71 -13.84
C TYR A 36 2.40 -8.32 -14.18
N VAL A 37 3.04 -7.62 -15.12
CA VAL A 37 2.68 -6.25 -15.51
C VAL A 37 1.28 -6.19 -16.14
N LEU A 38 0.91 -7.17 -16.96
CA LEU A 38 -0.35 -7.15 -17.71
C LEU A 38 -1.54 -7.75 -16.93
N ALA A 39 -1.32 -8.76 -16.10
CA ALA A 39 -2.43 -9.49 -15.47
C ALA A 39 -2.52 -9.29 -13.95
N VAL A 40 -1.37 -9.27 -13.25
CA VAL A 40 -1.36 -9.23 -11.77
C VAL A 40 -1.43 -7.79 -11.28
N ARG A 41 -0.52 -6.96 -11.77
CA ARG A 41 -0.36 -5.58 -11.33
C ARG A 41 -1.64 -4.74 -11.43
N PRO A 42 -2.42 -4.76 -12.54
CA PRO A 42 -3.67 -3.99 -12.61
C PRO A 42 -4.68 -4.41 -11.55
N ARG A 43 -4.70 -5.70 -11.16
CA ARG A 43 -5.58 -6.20 -10.09
C ARG A 43 -5.14 -5.73 -8.71
N LEU A 44 -3.84 -5.65 -8.44
CA LEU A 44 -3.29 -5.13 -7.17
C LEU A 44 -3.56 -3.63 -7.00
N LEU A 45 -3.46 -2.86 -8.08
CA LEU A 45 -3.71 -1.42 -8.08
C LEU A 45 -5.18 -1.05 -7.87
N ARG A 46 -6.11 -1.93 -8.28
CA ARG A 46 -7.55 -1.71 -8.14
C ARG A 46 -8.24 -2.63 -7.14
N TRP A 47 -7.49 -3.24 -6.22
CA TRP A 47 -8.03 -4.29 -5.36
C TRP A 47 -9.27 -3.80 -4.59
N GLY A 48 -10.36 -4.54 -4.75
CA GLY A 48 -11.65 -4.24 -4.14
C GLY A 48 -12.40 -3.05 -4.76
N ALA A 49 -11.76 -2.19 -5.57
CA ALA A 49 -12.38 -1.07 -6.27
C ALA A 49 -12.95 -1.48 -7.63
N THR A 50 -14.02 -0.81 -8.06
CA THR A 50 -14.56 -0.94 -9.41
C THR A 50 -13.70 -0.20 -10.43
N THR A 51 -13.86 -0.50 -11.72
CA THR A 51 -13.17 0.24 -12.79
C THR A 51 -13.55 1.72 -12.78
N GLN A 52 -14.81 2.05 -12.49
CA GLN A 52 -15.27 3.43 -12.39
C GLN A 52 -14.67 4.15 -11.18
N GLU A 53 -14.61 3.51 -10.02
CA GLU A 53 -13.94 4.05 -8.84
C GLU A 53 -12.45 4.27 -9.09
N ALA A 54 -11.80 3.39 -9.85
CA ALA A 54 -10.36 3.48 -10.14
C ALA A 54 -10.00 4.52 -11.20
N ALA A 55 -10.86 4.75 -12.20
CA ALA A 55 -10.61 5.67 -13.31
C ALA A 55 -11.26 7.05 -13.12
N GLY A 56 -12.32 7.14 -12.33
CA GLY A 56 -13.06 8.37 -12.11
C GLY A 56 -12.36 9.36 -11.17
N PRO A 57 -12.82 10.63 -11.15
CA PRO A 57 -12.31 11.64 -10.24
C PRO A 57 -12.60 11.26 -8.78
N LEU A 58 -11.68 11.62 -7.90
CA LEU A 58 -11.82 11.46 -6.46
C LEU A 58 -11.27 12.70 -5.75
N ALA A 59 -11.86 13.06 -4.62
CA ALA A 59 -11.35 14.15 -3.79
C ALA A 59 -9.87 13.91 -3.44
N GLY A 60 -9.05 14.96 -3.43
CA GLY A 60 -7.61 14.88 -3.19
C GLY A 60 -6.77 14.48 -4.41
N ASP A 61 -7.38 14.26 -5.59
CA ASP A 61 -6.64 14.03 -6.83
C ASP A 61 -5.74 15.24 -7.20
N GLU A 62 -6.14 16.43 -6.79
CA GLU A 62 -5.43 17.70 -6.94
C GLU A 62 -4.14 17.80 -6.10
N ILE A 63 -3.94 16.93 -5.10
CA ILE A 63 -2.69 16.87 -4.32
C ILE A 63 -1.53 16.44 -5.25
N VAL A 64 -1.81 15.54 -6.19
CA VAL A 64 -0.88 15.14 -7.26
C VAL A 64 -1.66 15.13 -8.59
N PRO A 65 -1.77 16.28 -9.28
CA PRO A 65 -2.66 16.42 -10.44
C PRO A 65 -2.28 15.50 -11.62
N ALA A 66 -0.98 15.34 -11.88
CA ALA A 66 -0.44 14.57 -12.99
C ALA A 66 0.39 13.38 -12.49
N PRO A 67 -0.24 12.33 -11.94
CA PRO A 67 0.48 11.20 -11.38
C PRO A 67 1.05 10.31 -12.49
N ARG A 68 2.27 9.82 -12.26
CA ARG A 68 2.87 8.72 -13.02
C ARG A 68 2.45 7.35 -12.47
N MET A 69 1.88 7.33 -11.27
CA MET A 69 1.31 6.15 -10.63
C MET A 69 0.00 6.46 -9.95
N GLN A 70 -0.99 5.57 -10.12
CA GLN A 70 -2.21 5.60 -9.34
C GLN A 70 -2.61 4.19 -8.91
N SER A 71 -3.05 4.07 -7.66
CA SER A 71 -3.79 2.91 -7.16
C SER A 71 -5.06 3.39 -6.46
N THR A 72 -6.17 2.71 -6.70
CA THR A 72 -7.42 2.93 -5.96
C THR A 72 -7.87 1.61 -5.38
N ARG A 73 -7.93 1.51 -4.07
CA ARG A 73 -8.35 0.30 -3.36
C ARG A 73 -9.60 0.61 -2.57
N ALA A 74 -10.45 -0.38 -2.38
CA ALA A 74 -11.69 -0.15 -1.68
C ALA A 74 -12.16 -1.36 -0.90
N VAL A 75 -12.84 -1.11 0.21
CA VAL A 75 -13.58 -2.10 0.98
C VAL A 75 -14.96 -1.59 1.29
N THR A 76 -15.93 -2.49 1.32
CA THR A 76 -17.24 -2.21 1.91
C THR A 76 -17.20 -2.66 3.37
N ILE A 77 -17.69 -1.81 4.26
CA ILE A 77 -17.69 -1.97 5.71
C ILE A 77 -19.16 -1.95 6.15
N ALA A 78 -19.59 -2.99 6.87
CA ALA A 78 -20.92 -3.09 7.46
C ALA A 78 -20.98 -2.29 8.78
N ALA A 79 -20.72 -0.98 8.67
CA ALA A 79 -20.89 -0.01 9.73
C ALA A 79 -21.19 1.38 9.13
N PRO A 80 -21.88 2.25 9.89
CA PRO A 80 -22.10 3.65 9.51
C PRO A 80 -20.79 4.42 9.30
N ALA A 81 -20.83 5.47 8.48
CA ALA A 81 -19.65 6.31 8.20
C ALA A 81 -19.09 6.97 9.47
N SER A 82 -19.95 7.28 10.44
CA SER A 82 -19.58 7.81 11.76
C SER A 82 -18.71 6.87 12.57
N ASP A 83 -18.79 5.57 12.33
CA ASP A 83 -18.06 4.54 13.07
C ASP A 83 -16.74 4.20 12.36
N VAL A 84 -16.70 4.39 11.04
CA VAL A 84 -15.49 4.22 10.22
C VAL A 84 -14.55 5.42 10.37
N TRP A 85 -15.09 6.64 10.35
CA TRP A 85 -14.31 7.87 10.30
C TRP A 85 -13.27 8.01 11.44
N PRO A 86 -13.59 7.75 12.72
CA PRO A 86 -12.65 7.89 13.82
C PRO A 86 -11.39 7.03 13.68
N TRP A 87 -11.49 5.86 13.04
CA TRP A 87 -10.33 5.00 12.75
C TRP A 87 -9.37 5.62 11.76
N LEU A 88 -9.87 6.38 10.77
CA LEU A 88 -9.05 7.11 9.80
C LEU A 88 -8.38 8.31 10.47
N VAL A 89 -9.12 9.07 11.26
CA VAL A 89 -8.63 10.29 11.92
C VAL A 89 -7.42 10.00 12.81
N GLN A 90 -7.42 8.85 13.50
CA GLN A 90 -6.33 8.47 14.39
C GLN A 90 -5.19 7.69 13.71
N LEU A 91 -5.19 7.52 12.38
CA LEU A 91 -4.10 6.85 11.67
C LEU A 91 -2.73 7.48 11.98
N GLY A 92 -1.69 6.65 12.00
CA GLY A 92 -0.30 7.09 12.05
C GLY A 92 0.58 6.31 13.02
N ALA A 93 1.87 6.26 12.73
CA ALA A 93 2.89 5.76 13.64
C ALA A 93 2.93 6.64 14.91
N GLY A 94 2.98 6.02 16.09
CA GLY A 94 2.85 6.74 17.37
C GLY A 94 1.46 7.35 17.64
N ARG A 95 0.49 7.13 16.75
CA ARG A 95 -0.93 7.48 16.92
C ARG A 95 -1.74 6.20 17.15
N GLY A 96 -2.86 6.03 16.45
CA GLY A 96 -3.68 4.81 16.49
C GLY A 96 -3.12 3.64 15.67
N GLY A 97 -1.97 3.82 15.00
CA GLY A 97 -1.33 2.83 14.14
C GLY A 97 -1.94 2.76 12.74
N PHE A 98 -1.54 1.73 11.99
CA PHE A 98 -2.03 1.47 10.63
C PHE A 98 -2.92 0.23 10.54
N TYR A 99 -3.27 -0.40 11.67
CA TYR A 99 -4.16 -1.57 11.71
C TYR A 99 -3.67 -2.72 10.81
N SER A 100 -2.36 -2.78 10.60
CA SER A 100 -1.72 -3.56 9.56
C SER A 100 -1.13 -4.86 10.14
N TYR A 101 0.09 -5.25 9.82
CA TYR A 101 0.80 -6.38 10.41
C TYR A 101 1.47 -5.97 11.72
N ASP A 102 0.68 -5.86 12.80
CA ASP A 102 1.18 -5.52 14.16
C ASP A 102 2.32 -6.44 14.64
N ARG A 103 2.44 -7.66 14.09
CA ARG A 103 3.54 -8.61 14.40
C ARG A 103 4.81 -8.36 13.60
N LEU A 104 4.69 -7.88 12.35
CA LEU A 104 5.84 -7.57 11.48
C LEU A 104 6.42 -6.19 11.82
N GLU A 105 5.57 -5.22 12.15
CA GLU A 105 5.96 -3.87 12.58
C GLU A 105 6.75 -3.89 13.91
N LYS A 106 6.57 -4.90 14.74
CA LYS A 106 7.39 -5.15 15.94
C LYS A 106 8.81 -5.61 15.60
N THR A 107 8.98 -6.36 14.52
CA THR A 107 10.29 -6.89 14.10
C THR A 107 11.10 -5.92 13.24
N THR A 108 10.48 -4.90 12.65
CA THR A 108 11.16 -3.88 11.85
C THR A 108 11.82 -2.78 12.70
N GLY A 109 11.73 -2.85 14.03
CA GLY A 109 12.24 -1.82 14.94
C GLY A 109 11.39 -0.54 14.98
N LEU A 110 10.30 -0.46 14.21
CA LEU A 110 9.43 0.72 14.11
C LEU A 110 8.43 0.83 15.27
N GLY A 111 8.19 -0.24 16.03
CA GLY A 111 7.44 -0.21 17.29
C GLY A 111 5.97 0.23 17.16
N ILE A 112 5.39 0.18 15.96
CA ILE A 112 4.03 0.63 15.71
C ILE A 112 3.05 -0.33 16.40
N ARG A 113 2.20 0.23 17.27
CA ARG A 113 1.14 -0.51 17.97
C ARG A 113 -0.21 0.04 17.54
N SER A 114 -0.98 -0.78 16.84
CA SER A 114 -2.33 -0.40 16.44
C SER A 114 -3.26 -0.38 17.66
N ALA A 115 -4.04 0.69 17.78
CA ALA A 115 -5.12 0.78 18.75
C ALA A 115 -6.23 -0.21 18.44
N ASP A 116 -6.88 -0.73 19.47
CA ASP A 116 -8.05 -1.60 19.42
C ASP A 116 -9.35 -0.85 19.73
N ARG A 117 -9.25 0.44 20.07
CA ARG A 117 -10.36 1.35 20.36
C ARG A 117 -10.11 2.73 19.76
N ILE A 118 -11.17 3.55 19.73
CA ILE A 118 -11.05 4.97 19.40
C ILE A 118 -10.41 5.72 20.57
N LEU A 119 -9.39 6.52 20.26
CA LEU A 119 -8.66 7.34 21.24
C LEU A 119 -9.17 8.79 21.14
N PRO A 120 -9.92 9.30 22.15
CA PRO A 120 -10.51 10.65 22.11
C PRO A 120 -9.50 11.76 21.84
N GLU A 121 -8.29 11.64 22.37
CA GLU A 121 -7.19 12.58 22.23
C GLU A 121 -6.68 12.70 20.78
N LEU A 122 -6.88 11.68 19.94
CA LEU A 122 -6.43 11.67 18.55
C LEU A 122 -7.49 12.15 17.56
N GLN A 123 -8.70 12.47 18.02
CA GLN A 123 -9.83 12.82 17.15
C GLN A 123 -9.82 14.28 16.67
N ARG A 124 -8.87 15.09 17.14
CA ARG A 124 -8.75 16.52 16.79
C ARG A 124 -7.70 16.74 15.70
N LEU A 125 -7.91 16.15 14.53
CA LEU A 125 -7.05 16.33 13.36
C LEU A 125 -7.46 17.58 12.56
N LYS A 126 -6.49 18.33 12.03
CA LYS A 126 -6.69 19.52 11.21
C LYS A 126 -5.81 19.51 9.96
N VAL A 127 -6.20 20.31 8.97
CA VAL A 127 -5.34 20.61 7.82
C VAL A 127 -4.03 21.23 8.31
N GLY A 128 -2.90 20.75 7.77
CA GLY A 128 -1.56 21.15 8.19
C GLY A 128 -0.92 20.22 9.23
N ASP A 129 -1.70 19.47 10.00
CA ASP A 129 -1.16 18.50 10.95
C ASP A 129 -0.39 17.40 10.22
N ILE A 130 0.62 16.82 10.86
CA ILE A 130 1.39 15.70 10.32
C ILE A 130 0.80 14.38 10.80
N VAL A 131 0.51 13.48 9.86
CA VAL A 131 0.26 12.06 10.14
C VAL A 131 1.60 11.32 9.99
N PRO A 132 2.21 10.85 11.09
CA PRO A 132 3.50 10.14 11.02
C PRO A 132 3.32 8.81 10.30
N LEU A 133 4.23 8.49 9.37
CA LEU A 133 4.33 7.19 8.72
C LEU A 133 5.42 6.32 9.35
N SER A 134 6.42 6.97 9.94
CA SER A 134 7.53 6.37 10.68
C SER A 134 7.95 7.34 11.81
N PRO A 135 8.87 6.93 12.71
CA PRO A 135 9.43 7.85 13.71
C PRO A 135 10.08 9.11 13.11
N ASP A 136 10.63 8.99 11.90
CA ASP A 136 11.44 10.03 11.27
C ASP A 136 10.70 10.80 10.17
N GLY A 137 9.42 10.50 9.92
CA GLY A 137 8.70 11.12 8.80
C GLY A 137 7.19 10.90 8.78
N GLY A 138 6.48 11.78 8.08
CA GLY A 138 5.03 11.76 7.96
C GLY A 138 4.51 12.57 6.77
N LEU A 139 3.20 12.46 6.53
CA LEU A 139 2.51 13.24 5.51
C LEU A 139 1.64 14.32 6.16
N PRO A 140 1.71 15.58 5.71
CA PRO A 140 0.78 16.60 6.17
C PRO A 140 -0.62 16.34 5.64
N VAL A 141 -1.62 16.67 6.45
CA VAL A 141 -3.02 16.74 6.04
C VAL A 141 -3.19 17.91 5.08
N ARG A 142 -3.63 17.62 3.86
CA ARG A 142 -3.88 18.60 2.78
C ARG A 142 -5.35 18.88 2.58
N LEU A 143 -6.20 17.88 2.82
CA LEU A 143 -7.65 17.96 2.68
C LEU A 143 -8.29 17.22 3.85
N LEU A 144 -9.27 17.85 4.49
CA LEU A 144 -10.01 17.24 5.58
C LEU A 144 -11.47 17.69 5.52
N GLU A 145 -12.35 16.77 5.15
CA GLU A 145 -13.80 16.94 5.23
C GLU A 145 -14.32 15.92 6.24
N SER A 146 -14.77 16.40 7.41
CA SER A 146 -15.13 15.53 8.52
C SER A 146 -16.20 14.51 8.11
N GLY A 147 -15.94 13.23 8.36
CA GLY A 147 -16.82 12.12 8.01
C GLY A 147 -16.77 11.67 6.55
N ALA A 148 -16.02 12.36 5.68
CA ALA A 148 -16.06 12.15 4.23
C ALA A 148 -14.68 11.96 3.59
N VAL A 149 -13.72 12.85 3.85
CA VAL A 149 -12.44 12.87 3.12
C VAL A 149 -11.27 13.17 4.05
N LEU A 150 -10.24 12.31 4.00
CA LEU A 150 -8.93 12.57 4.59
C LEU A 150 -7.87 12.47 3.49
N GLY A 151 -7.36 13.61 3.03
CA GLY A 151 -6.29 13.70 2.04
C GLY A 151 -4.96 14.10 2.68
N LEU A 152 -3.95 13.23 2.52
CA LEU A 152 -2.59 13.43 2.98
C LEU A 152 -1.67 13.61 1.77
N GLY A 153 -0.62 14.41 1.89
CA GLY A 153 0.38 14.44 0.82
C GLY A 153 1.38 15.57 0.84
N GLY A 154 2.41 15.44 0.03
CA GLY A 154 3.50 16.41 -0.06
C GLY A 154 4.59 15.93 -1.00
N SER A 155 5.70 16.67 -1.01
CA SER A 155 6.85 16.42 -1.87
C SER A 155 8.07 16.05 -1.04
N ILE A 156 8.70 14.93 -1.35
CA ILE A 156 9.97 14.52 -0.74
C ILE A 156 11.10 14.90 -1.69
N ASP A 157 12.11 15.59 -1.17
CA ASP A 157 13.37 15.77 -1.88
C ASP A 157 14.18 14.48 -1.75
N LEU A 158 14.36 13.76 -2.86
CA LEU A 158 15.04 12.46 -2.87
C LEU A 158 16.56 12.57 -2.67
N ARG A 159 17.14 13.78 -2.74
CA ARG A 159 18.55 13.99 -2.38
C ARG A 159 18.76 13.98 -0.88
N THR A 160 17.80 14.53 -0.12
CA THR A 160 17.91 14.67 1.33
C THR A 160 17.07 13.63 2.08
N GLY A 161 16.12 12.99 1.40
CA GLY A 161 15.13 12.09 1.99
C GLY A 161 14.08 12.81 2.84
N LYS A 162 14.04 14.15 2.83
CA LYS A 162 13.18 14.95 3.71
C LYS A 162 11.93 15.44 2.98
N MET A 163 10.85 15.57 3.75
CA MET A 163 9.64 16.24 3.30
C MET A 163 9.94 17.73 3.06
N SER A 164 9.43 18.24 1.95
CA SER A 164 9.56 19.64 1.57
C SER A 164 8.54 20.47 2.33
N PRO A 165 8.86 21.74 2.64
CA PRO A 165 7.89 22.65 3.22
C PRO A 165 6.61 22.76 2.38
N PRO A 166 5.45 23.05 3.00
CA PRO A 166 4.21 23.34 2.28
C PRO A 166 4.41 24.37 1.16
N GLY A 167 3.87 24.10 -0.03
CA GLY A 167 3.97 24.99 -1.18
C GLY A 167 5.32 24.97 -1.92
N VAL A 168 6.33 24.30 -1.38
CA VAL A 168 7.65 24.18 -2.01
C VAL A 168 7.75 22.83 -2.71
N ARG A 169 7.88 22.87 -4.04
CA ARG A 169 8.16 21.68 -4.84
C ARG A 169 9.66 21.60 -5.15
N PRO A 170 10.38 20.53 -4.78
CA PRO A 170 11.80 20.43 -5.06
C PRO A 170 12.11 20.50 -6.55
N THR A 171 13.16 21.25 -6.89
CA THR A 171 13.73 21.27 -8.23
C THR A 171 14.57 20.01 -8.45
N GLY A 172 14.30 19.27 -9.53
CA GLY A 172 15.07 18.07 -9.88
C GLY A 172 14.53 16.77 -9.29
N ARG A 173 15.28 16.15 -8.37
CA ARG A 173 15.08 14.77 -7.88
C ARG A 173 14.04 14.75 -6.74
N ARG A 174 12.83 14.26 -7.00
CA ARG A 174 11.70 14.34 -6.05
C ARG A 174 10.72 13.18 -6.16
N LEU A 175 9.92 13.02 -5.12
CA LEU A 175 8.74 12.16 -5.06
C LEU A 175 7.56 12.95 -4.49
N ASP A 176 6.56 13.21 -5.31
CA ASP A 176 5.29 13.80 -4.90
C ASP A 176 4.32 12.67 -4.54
N ILE A 177 3.69 12.75 -3.37
CA ILE A 177 2.81 11.72 -2.82
C ILE A 177 1.47 12.35 -2.48
N GLY A 178 0.39 11.76 -2.96
CA GLY A 178 -0.97 11.99 -2.50
C GLY A 178 -1.57 10.68 -2.02
N TRP A 179 -2.11 10.66 -0.80
CA TRP A 179 -2.78 9.52 -0.20
C TRP A 179 -4.09 9.96 0.43
N THR A 180 -5.19 9.58 -0.21
CA THR A 180 -6.52 10.09 0.13
C THR A 180 -7.47 8.96 0.45
N PHE A 181 -8.19 9.11 1.55
CA PHE A 181 -9.30 8.25 1.95
C PHE A 181 -10.62 8.96 1.69
N VAL A 182 -11.55 8.26 1.06
CA VAL A 182 -12.92 8.75 0.85
C VAL A 182 -13.90 7.76 1.46
N VAL A 183 -14.72 8.27 2.38
CA VAL A 183 -15.77 7.57 3.09
C VAL A 183 -17.09 7.91 2.40
N ARG A 184 -17.71 6.92 1.75
CA ARG A 184 -19.00 7.09 1.08
C ARG A 184 -20.05 6.22 1.77
N PRO A 185 -21.08 6.80 2.40
CA PRO A 185 -22.24 6.02 2.84
C PRO A 185 -22.88 5.31 1.64
N VAL A 186 -23.17 4.01 1.78
CA VAL A 186 -23.95 3.21 0.81
C VAL A 186 -25.37 2.96 1.36
N GLY A 187 -25.55 3.21 2.65
CA GLY A 187 -26.81 3.15 3.38
C GLY A 187 -26.56 3.60 4.83
N PRO A 188 -27.56 3.50 5.73
CA PRO A 188 -27.39 3.87 7.13
C PRO A 188 -26.34 3.00 7.85
N GLU A 189 -26.26 1.72 7.51
CA GLU A 189 -25.43 0.71 8.20
C GLU A 189 -24.23 0.25 7.36
N ALA A 190 -23.92 0.93 6.26
CA ALA A 190 -22.88 0.48 5.34
C ALA A 190 -22.10 1.64 4.72
N THR A 191 -20.78 1.44 4.68
CA THR A 191 -19.82 2.43 4.19
C THR A 191 -18.93 1.82 3.13
N ARG A 192 -18.76 2.51 2.02
CA ARG A 192 -17.73 2.26 1.02
C ARG A 192 -16.52 3.12 1.34
N LEU A 193 -15.44 2.49 1.79
CA LEU A 193 -14.17 3.15 2.05
C LEU A 193 -13.25 2.96 0.85
N LEU A 194 -12.86 4.08 0.23
CA LEU A 194 -11.86 4.12 -0.83
C LEU A 194 -10.55 4.66 -0.27
N SER A 195 -9.43 4.13 -0.75
CA SER A 195 -8.09 4.66 -0.55
C SER A 195 -7.43 4.83 -1.92
N ARG A 196 -7.04 6.07 -2.24
CA ARG A 196 -6.35 6.42 -3.47
C ARG A 196 -4.95 6.89 -3.15
N THR A 197 -3.98 6.26 -3.78
CA THR A 197 -2.59 6.75 -3.77
C THR A 197 -2.21 7.21 -5.16
N ARG A 198 -1.58 8.39 -5.23
CA ARG A 198 -1.06 9.01 -6.44
C ARG A 198 0.41 9.37 -6.20
N TYR A 199 1.28 9.00 -7.14
CA TYR A 199 2.67 9.42 -7.13
C TYR A 199 3.05 10.12 -8.43
N ASP A 200 3.77 11.22 -8.30
CA ASP A 200 4.64 11.74 -9.36
C ASP A 200 6.08 11.72 -8.84
N TYR A 201 7.04 11.60 -9.73
CA TYR A 201 8.44 11.44 -9.35
C TYR A 201 9.35 11.90 -10.46
N SER A 202 10.52 12.39 -10.10
CA SER A 202 11.56 12.80 -11.04
C SER A 202 12.91 12.41 -10.46
N PRO A 203 13.85 11.84 -11.23
CA PRO A 203 13.73 11.44 -12.63
C PRO A 203 12.88 10.17 -12.82
N LEU A 204 12.48 9.91 -14.07
CA LEU A 204 11.58 8.81 -14.42
C LEU A 204 12.16 7.42 -14.07
N ALA A 205 13.45 7.20 -14.36
CA ALA A 205 14.10 5.91 -14.16
C ALA A 205 14.13 5.49 -12.69
N GLU A 206 14.43 6.42 -11.80
CA GLU A 206 14.47 6.16 -10.36
C GLU A 206 13.08 5.84 -9.81
N GLY A 207 12.07 6.62 -10.20
CA GLY A 207 10.72 6.33 -9.74
C GLY A 207 10.17 5.02 -10.31
N LEU A 208 10.55 4.60 -11.52
CA LEU A 208 10.25 3.26 -12.04
C LEU A 208 10.90 2.15 -11.20
N ALA A 209 12.14 2.35 -10.74
CA ALA A 209 12.82 1.39 -9.87
C ALA A 209 12.14 1.30 -8.49
N LEU A 210 11.90 2.45 -7.84
CA LEU A 210 11.20 2.54 -6.55
C LEU A 210 9.81 1.92 -6.63
N ARG A 211 9.09 2.22 -7.70
CA ARG A 211 7.78 1.67 -8.03
C ARG A 211 7.78 0.14 -8.01
N MET A 212 8.71 -0.51 -8.72
CA MET A 212 8.75 -1.97 -8.82
C MET A 212 8.99 -2.64 -7.46
N LEU A 213 9.74 -1.98 -6.58
CA LEU A 213 10.04 -2.47 -5.24
C LEU A 213 8.91 -2.19 -4.24
N LEU A 214 8.36 -0.97 -4.26
CA LEU A 214 7.46 -0.47 -3.22
C LEU A 214 5.99 -0.78 -3.50
N GLU A 215 5.56 -0.87 -4.76
CA GLU A 215 4.14 -1.14 -5.10
C GLU A 215 3.59 -2.41 -4.41
N PRO A 216 4.27 -3.57 -4.43
CA PRO A 216 3.74 -4.79 -3.83
C PRO A 216 3.67 -4.69 -2.30
N VAL A 217 4.68 -4.08 -1.69
CA VAL A 217 4.75 -3.85 -0.24
C VAL A 217 3.63 -2.91 0.19
N GLN A 218 3.48 -1.79 -0.52
CA GLN A 218 2.40 -0.83 -0.28
C GLN A 218 1.03 -1.51 -0.43
N PHE A 219 0.81 -2.30 -1.48
CA PHE A 219 -0.43 -3.05 -1.66
C PHE A 219 -0.72 -3.94 -0.44
N LEU A 220 0.28 -4.70 0.01
CA LEU A 220 0.11 -5.63 1.12
C LEU A 220 -0.25 -4.90 2.42
N MET A 221 0.45 -3.81 2.73
CA MET A 221 0.22 -3.00 3.93
C MET A 221 -1.14 -2.30 3.87
N GLU A 222 -1.44 -1.63 2.77
CA GLU A 222 -2.68 -0.85 2.60
C GLU A 222 -3.91 -1.76 2.56
N ARG A 223 -3.82 -2.90 1.89
CA ARG A 223 -4.88 -3.92 1.93
C ARG A 223 -5.15 -4.36 3.37
N ARG A 224 -4.11 -4.65 4.14
CA ARG A 224 -4.27 -5.10 5.54
C ARG A 224 -4.84 -3.99 6.41
N MET A 225 -4.36 -2.75 6.25
CA MET A 225 -4.90 -1.57 6.94
C MET A 225 -6.39 -1.39 6.68
N LEU A 226 -6.83 -1.41 5.41
CA LEU A 226 -8.25 -1.28 5.06
C LEU A 226 -9.10 -2.39 5.68
N LEU A 227 -8.61 -3.63 5.67
CA LEU A 227 -9.27 -4.75 6.34
C LEU A 227 -9.27 -4.61 7.87
N GLY A 228 -8.20 -4.04 8.44
CA GLY A 228 -8.07 -3.77 9.87
C GLY A 228 -9.04 -2.70 10.35
N ILE A 229 -9.24 -1.63 9.58
CA ILE A 229 -10.26 -0.61 9.79
C ILE A 229 -11.64 -1.25 9.72
N ARG A 230 -11.91 -2.02 8.66
CA ARG A 230 -13.20 -2.72 8.51
C ARG A 230 -13.52 -3.59 9.72
N ASN A 231 -12.59 -4.45 10.13
CA ASN A 231 -12.83 -5.36 11.25
C ASN A 231 -13.12 -4.60 12.55
N ARG A 232 -12.41 -3.52 12.82
CA ARG A 232 -12.58 -2.69 14.02
C ARG A 232 -13.90 -1.92 14.01
N ALA A 233 -14.25 -1.32 12.88
CA ALA A 233 -15.53 -0.63 12.71
C ALA A 233 -16.73 -1.59 12.82
N GLU A 234 -16.60 -2.82 12.33
CA GLU A 234 -17.63 -3.87 12.44
C GLU A 234 -17.63 -4.60 13.81
N GLY A 235 -16.78 -4.20 14.77
CA GLY A 235 -16.67 -4.87 16.06
C GLY A 235 -16.16 -6.31 16.02
N ARG A 236 -15.54 -6.74 14.91
CA ARG A 236 -14.96 -8.09 14.78
C ARG A 236 -13.61 -8.14 15.51
N ARG A 237 -13.46 -9.07 16.46
CA ARG A 237 -12.17 -9.31 17.13
C ARG A 237 -11.10 -9.68 16.09
N SER A 238 -9.96 -9.00 16.16
CA SER A 238 -8.80 -9.14 15.26
C SER A 238 -7.85 -10.24 15.67
#